data_AF-A0A9D8Q7W8-F1
#
_entry.id   AF-A0A9D8Q7W8-F1
#
_cell.length_a   1.000
_cell.length_b   1.000
_cell.length_c   1.000
_cell.angle_alpha   90.00
_cell.angle_beta   90.00
_cell.angle_gamma   90.00
#
_symmetry.space_group_name_H-M   'P 1'
#
loop_
_entity.id
_entity.type
_entity.pdbx_description
1 polymer ?
#
loop_
_entity_poly.entity_id
_entity_poly.type
_entity_poly.pdbx_seq_one_letter_code
_entity_poly.pdbx_strand_id
1 'polypeptide(L)' 'MSTTETTLNPAPMRPEVTRAVCRGAARHLRDRGYAIVKEMTFANGRRGDIVALS' A
#
# COMPACT_ATOMS: atom_id res chain seq x y z
N MET A 1 22.88 6.44 -30.03
CA MET A 1 21.91 5.51 -29.38
C MET A 1 21.28 6.25 -28.23
N SER A 2 20.07 6.80 -28.42
CA SER A 2 19.36 7.56 -27.39
C SER A 2 18.73 6.62 -26.38
N THR A 3 19.24 6.61 -25.15
CA THR A 3 18.60 5.97 -24.01
C THR A 3 17.40 6.84 -23.62
N THR A 4 16.20 6.42 -23.99
CA THR A 4 14.95 7.01 -23.52
C THR A 4 14.83 6.75 -22.02
N GLU A 5 15.25 7.72 -21.22
CA GLU A 5 15.00 7.75 -19.78
C GLU A 5 13.51 7.97 -19.56
N THR A 6 12.77 6.87 -19.42
CA THR A 6 11.37 6.89 -18.99
C THR A 6 11.32 7.51 -17.60
N THR A 7 10.99 8.79 -17.53
CA THR A 7 10.62 9.49 -16.30
C THR A 7 9.32 8.87 -15.78
N LEU A 8 9.46 7.77 -15.04
CA LEU A 8 8.38 7.20 -14.23
C LEU A 8 7.98 8.29 -13.23
N ASN A 9 6.81 8.89 -13.45
CA ASN A 9 6.18 9.79 -12.48
C ASN A 9 6.26 9.11 -11.11
N PRO A 10 6.97 9.68 -10.11
CA PRO A 10 7.11 9.03 -8.82
C PRO A 10 5.69 8.76 -8.30
N ALA A 11 5.43 7.51 -7.91
CA ALA A 11 4.14 7.14 -7.38
C ALA A 11 3.77 8.15 -6.28
N PRO A 12 2.55 8.71 -6.27
CA PRO A 12 2.18 9.77 -5.35
C PRO A 12 2.58 9.37 -3.93
N MET A 13 3.53 10.11 -3.36
CA MET A 13 4.09 9.74 -2.06
C MET A 13 2.97 9.82 -1.03
N ARG A 14 2.69 8.67 -0.39
CA ARG A 14 1.78 8.63 0.76
C ARG A 14 2.34 9.57 1.82
N PRO A 15 1.54 10.46 2.42
CA PRO A 15 1.97 11.27 3.56
C PRO A 15 2.64 10.38 4.61
N GLU A 16 3.73 10.83 5.24
CA GLU A 16 4.50 10.01 6.17
C GLU A 16 3.63 9.41 7.29
N VAL A 17 2.61 10.16 7.72
CA VAL A 17 1.58 9.73 8.67
C VAL A 17 0.85 8.48 8.17
N THR A 18 0.39 8.46 6.92
CA THR A 18 -0.26 7.29 6.32
C THR A 18 0.67 6.08 6.34
N ARG A 19 1.96 6.27 6.04
CA ARG A 19 2.95 5.18 6.08
C ARG A 19 3.14 4.63 7.50
N ALA A 20 3.17 5.52 8.50
CA ALA A 20 3.29 5.13 9.91
C ALA A 20 2.04 4.36 10.38
N VAL A 21 0.85 4.88 10.08
CA VAL A 21 -0.44 4.25 10.45
C VAL A 21 -0.60 2.89 9.80
N CYS A 22 -0.39 2.77 8.49
CA CYS A 22 -0.50 1.49 7.79
C CYS A 22 0.49 0.46 8.34
N ARG A 23 1.70 0.89 8.74
CA ARG A 23 2.69 0.01 9.37
C ARG A 23 2.24 -0.48 10.75
N GLY A 24 1.72 0.40 11.59
CA GLY A 24 1.22 0.06 12.93
C GLY A 24 0.02 -0.89 12.85
N ALA A 25 -0.98 -0.54 12.04
CA ALA A 25 -2.17 -1.36 11.85
C ALA A 25 -1.83 -2.73 11.26
N ALA A 26 -0.94 -2.81 10.26
CA ALA A 26 -0.53 -4.09 9.67
C ALA A 26 0.22 -5.01 10.65
N ARG A 27 0.96 -4.45 11.62
CA ARG A 27 1.58 -5.25 12.70
C ARG A 27 0.52 -5.78 13.65
N HIS A 28 -0.33 -4.89 14.12
CA HIS A 28 -1.40 -5.23 15.04
C HIS A 28 -2.36 -6.31 14.50
N LEU A 29 -2.68 -6.26 13.20
CA LEU A 29 -3.50 -7.27 12.55
C LEU A 29 -2.77 -8.60 12.37
N ARG A 30 -1.46 -8.60 12.07
CA ARG A 30 -0.66 -9.84 12.05
C ARG A 30 -0.58 -10.50 13.41
N ASP A 31 -0.42 -9.72 14.49
CA ASP A 31 -0.35 -10.25 15.85
C ASP A 31 -1.67 -10.94 16.26
N ARG A 32 -2.79 -10.58 15.61
CA ARG A 32 -4.09 -11.26 15.76
C ARG A 32 -4.30 -12.45 14.83
N GLY A 33 -3.31 -12.80 14.01
CA GLY A 33 -3.37 -13.95 13.09
C GLY A 33 -3.90 -13.65 11.69
N TYR A 34 -4.16 -12.38 11.34
CA TYR A 34 -4.63 -12.05 9.99
C TYR A 34 -3.50 -12.02 8.96
N ALA A 35 -3.79 -12.49 7.75
CA ALA A 35 -2.95 -12.25 6.58
C ALA A 35 -3.19 -10.81 6.07
N ILE A 36 -2.12 -10.14 5.61
CA ILE A 36 -2.18 -8.72 5.21
C ILE A 36 -1.82 -8.53 3.75
N VAL A 37 -2.73 -7.92 2.99
CA VAL A 37 -2.50 -7.43 1.63
C VAL A 37 -2.38 -5.91 1.65
N LYS A 38 -1.38 -5.35 0.95
CA LYS A 38 -1.19 -3.90 0.82
C LYS A 38 -1.63 -3.45 -0.56
N GLU A 39 -2.14 -2.23 -0.65
CA GLU A 39 -2.50 -1.56 -1.92
C GLU A 39 -3.47 -2.38 -2.79
N MET A 40 -4.47 -3.00 -2.17
CA MET A 40 -5.47 -3.81 -2.87
C MET A 40 -6.53 -2.91 -3.51
N THR A 41 -6.76 -3.07 -4.81
CA THR A 41 -7.88 -2.43 -5.51
C THR A 41 -9.13 -3.32 -5.41
N PHE A 42 -10.23 -2.75 -4.97
CA PHE A 42 -11.53 -3.43 -4.89
C PHE A 42 -12.29 -3.31 -6.21
N ALA A 43 -13.30 -4.18 -6.40
CA ALA A 43 -14.12 -4.19 -7.61
C ALA A 43 -14.84 -2.84 -7.90
N ASN A 44 -15.05 -2.03 -6.87
CA ASN A 44 -15.64 -0.68 -6.99
C ASN A 44 -14.61 0.41 -7.36
N GLY A 45 -13.37 0.03 -7.72
CA GLY A 45 -12.31 0.96 -8.09
C GLY A 45 -11.64 1.68 -6.91
N ARG A 46 -12.09 1.46 -5.67
CA ARG A 46 -11.42 2.02 -4.48
C ARG A 46 -10.18 1.21 -4.13
N ARG A 47 -9.18 1.88 -3.55
CA ARG A 47 -7.96 1.24 -3.05
C ARG A 47 -7.98 1.15 -1.54
N GLY A 48 -7.80 -0.06 -1.01
CA GLY A 48 -7.47 -0.30 0.38
C GLY A 48 -5.95 -0.24 0.56
N ASP A 49 -5.49 0.59 1.49
CA ASP A 49 -4.06 0.71 1.77
C ASP A 49 -3.49 -0.53 2.45
N ILE A 50 -4.29 -1.10 3.36
CA ILE A 50 -4.08 -2.41 3.97
C ILE A 50 -5.42 -3.14 4.05
N VAL A 51 -5.40 -4.46 3.82
CA VAL A 51 -6.56 -5.35 3.90
C VAL A 51 -6.15 -6.55 4.74
N ALA A 52 -6.97 -6.86 5.75
CA ALA A 52 -6.82 -8.05 6.58
C ALA A 52 -7.71 -9.17 6.08
N LEU A 53 -7.17 -10.37 5.99
CA LEU A 53 -7.86 -11.59 5.59
C LEU A 53 -7.79 -12.59 6.75
N SER A 54 -8.93 -13.19 7.10
CA SER A 54 -9.08 -14.23 8.12
C SER A 54 -9.01 -15.61 7.51
#